data_AF-A0A1F6NP05-F1
#
_entry.id   AF-A0A1F6NP05-F1
#
_cell.length_a   1.000
_cell.length_b   1.000
_cell.length_c   1.000
_cell.angle_alpha   90.00
_cell.angle_beta   90.00
_cell.angle_gamma   90.00
#
_symmetry.space_group_name_H-M   'P 1'
#
loop_
_entity.id
_entity.type
_entity.pdbx_description
1 polymer ?
#
loop_
_entity_poly.entity_id
_entity_poly.type
_entity_poly.pdbx_seq_one_letter_code
_entity_poly.pdbx_strand_id
1 'polypeptide(L)'
;MEIYKEEFYKIFQNNFDYEIVETELGTAIKMPAHDAFIFSHITGAGYLENPIYQFSTKGLMKLFYNAFQYKFVTGIFDNSTLKNTPYIFSKAKPYIFKGDKYIIPFEIESERDFQSEMTIKFKKIKNPEKYIIFKIETSKKGNGMESFMEYLTAEYFKNKNYVVETQIPLAHSIGSPDFGGYRIKDFFKILYDNGLFSSGFHVIELSLLRIFNNKKKYKILDDDSLIVGEAKTSTTQMQKQLEKYLNTDLFSSGYEIHPSKRTPAKRYFGLITLDKNYKIKNLEPEKAYIPTKPLNRDNYVLWLKNYFKYYLIANFSNDELLLFSKEKTGKIYNNKEELSNFINKLNVEDIIQKILTL
;
A
#
# COMPACT_ATOMS: atom_id res chain seq x y z
N MET A 1 5.18 -14.56 19.39
CA MET A 1 5.39 -13.18 19.87
C MET A 1 4.24 -12.39 19.33
N GLU A 2 3.39 -11.90 20.22
CA GLU A 2 2.38 -10.90 19.86
C GLU A 2 3.05 -9.52 19.91
N ILE A 3 2.54 -8.59 19.13
CA ILE A 3 3.06 -7.22 19.09
C ILE A 3 2.12 -6.37 19.95
N TYR A 4 2.59 -5.92 21.10
CA TYR A 4 1.93 -4.94 21.94
C TYR A 4 2.51 -3.54 21.65
N LYS A 5 2.02 -2.54 22.36
CA LYS A 5 2.45 -1.14 22.22
C LYS A 5 3.96 -0.97 22.38
N GLU A 6 4.57 -1.67 23.35
CA GLU A 6 6.02 -1.59 23.56
C GLU A 6 6.80 -2.17 22.38
N GLU A 7 6.40 -3.35 21.89
CA GLU A 7 7.04 -3.96 20.72
C GLU A 7 6.88 -3.11 19.48
N PHE A 8 5.72 -2.47 19.30
CA PHE A 8 5.48 -1.54 18.19
C PHE A 8 6.55 -0.42 18.16
N TYR A 9 6.82 0.23 19.29
CA TYR A 9 7.88 1.24 19.36
C TYR A 9 9.28 0.67 19.14
N LYS A 10 9.59 -0.49 19.72
CA LYS A 10 10.89 -1.16 19.52
C LYS A 10 11.10 -1.53 18.05
N ILE A 11 10.07 -2.01 17.36
CA ILE A 11 10.11 -2.28 15.92
C ILE A 11 10.39 -0.98 15.17
N PHE A 12 9.71 0.12 15.51
CA PHE A 12 9.95 1.38 14.83
C PHE A 12 11.37 1.90 15.01
N GLN A 13 11.85 1.92 16.25
CA GLN A 13 13.21 2.36 16.61
C GLN A 13 14.31 1.55 15.92
N ASN A 14 14.09 0.25 15.68
CA ASN A 14 15.11 -0.65 15.14
C ASN A 14 15.10 -0.78 13.61
N ASN A 15 14.06 -0.31 12.93
CA ASN A 15 13.89 -0.48 11.48
C ASN A 15 13.69 0.81 10.70
N PHE A 16 13.37 1.93 11.37
CA PHE A 16 13.08 3.20 10.71
C PHE A 16 13.74 4.37 11.43
N ASP A 17 14.07 5.41 10.67
CA ASP A 17 14.68 6.65 11.17
C ASP A 17 13.60 7.69 11.52
N TYR A 18 12.59 7.29 12.31
CA TYR A 18 11.56 8.20 12.81
C TYR A 18 11.78 8.57 14.27
N GLU A 19 11.51 9.83 14.62
CA GLU A 19 11.59 10.32 15.99
C GLU A 19 10.40 9.78 16.81
N ILE A 20 10.68 9.27 18.02
CA ILE A 20 9.66 8.93 19.01
C ILE A 20 9.57 10.10 19.99
N VAL A 21 8.39 10.71 20.10
CA VAL A 21 8.16 11.96 20.84
C VAL A 21 6.99 11.82 21.81
N GLU A 22 6.99 12.62 22.88
CA GLU A 22 5.83 12.78 23.76
C GLU A 22 4.86 13.83 23.21
N THR A 23 3.57 13.53 23.27
CA THR A 23 2.48 14.39 22.78
C THR A 23 1.36 14.51 23.81
N GLU A 24 0.35 15.34 23.53
CA GLU A 24 -0.83 15.46 24.41
C GLU A 24 -1.65 14.16 24.54
N LEU A 25 -1.51 13.22 23.58
CA LEU A 25 -2.14 11.90 23.62
C LEU A 25 -1.22 10.79 24.17
N GLY A 26 0.04 11.13 24.49
CA GLY A 26 1.09 10.23 24.94
C GLY A 26 2.22 10.09 23.92
N THR A 27 3.09 9.09 24.13
CA THR A 27 4.18 8.75 23.20
C THR A 27 3.63 8.51 21.79
N ALA A 28 4.35 8.98 20.78
CA ALA A 28 3.98 8.85 19.37
C ALA A 28 5.21 8.72 18.48
N ILE A 29 5.03 8.14 17.30
CA ILE A 29 6.03 8.20 16.23
C ILE A 29 5.70 9.41 15.36
N LYS A 30 6.67 10.32 15.22
CA LYS A 30 6.54 11.50 14.38
C LYS A 30 6.93 11.15 12.94
N MET A 31 6.00 11.32 12.01
CA MET A 31 6.18 11.01 10.60
C MET A 31 5.83 12.21 9.71
N PRO A 32 6.55 12.43 8.60
CA PRO A 32 6.09 13.34 7.54
C PRO A 32 4.72 12.90 6.99
N ALA A 33 3.92 13.86 6.51
CA ALA A 33 2.58 13.60 5.97
C ALA A 33 2.55 12.49 4.89
N HIS A 34 3.56 12.44 4.03
CA HIS A 34 3.68 11.43 3.00
C HIS A 34 3.70 10.02 3.60
N ASP A 35 4.64 9.75 4.50
CA ASP A 35 4.83 8.41 5.07
C ASP A 35 3.68 8.03 6.01
N ALA A 36 3.14 9.01 6.73
CA ALA A 36 1.96 8.84 7.58
C ALA A 36 0.70 8.49 6.77
N PHE A 37 0.54 9.06 5.57
CA PHE A 37 -0.53 8.68 4.64
C PHE A 37 -0.38 7.22 4.20
N ILE A 38 0.83 6.80 3.82
CA ILE A 38 1.10 5.40 3.43
C ILE A 38 0.82 4.45 4.59
N PHE A 39 1.31 4.76 5.79
CA PHE A 39 1.05 3.98 6.99
C PHE A 39 -0.46 3.83 7.25
N SER A 40 -1.21 4.94 7.25
CA SER A 40 -2.67 4.93 7.44
C SER A 40 -3.40 4.15 6.35
N HIS A 41 -2.97 4.30 5.10
CA HIS A 41 -3.56 3.63 3.94
C HIS A 41 -3.44 2.10 4.01
N ILE A 42 -2.27 1.61 4.42
CA ILE A 42 -1.98 0.16 4.51
C ILE A 42 -2.57 -0.43 5.77
N THR A 43 -2.30 0.18 6.92
CA THR A 43 -2.68 -0.41 8.21
C THR A 43 -4.17 -0.26 8.50
N GLY A 44 -4.78 0.82 8.00
CA GLY A 44 -6.13 1.24 8.38
C GLY A 44 -6.15 2.16 9.59
N ALA A 45 -4.99 2.58 10.10
CA ALA A 45 -4.90 3.54 11.19
C ALA A 45 -5.63 4.85 10.85
N GLY A 46 -6.41 5.35 11.80
CA GLY A 46 -7.36 6.42 11.54
C GLY A 46 -6.83 7.79 11.97
N TYR A 47 -6.89 8.78 11.08
CA TYR A 47 -6.77 10.19 11.43
C TYR A 47 -7.87 10.58 12.41
N LEU A 48 -7.48 11.14 13.54
CA LEU A 48 -8.37 11.53 14.62
C LEU A 48 -9.08 12.86 14.30
N GLU A 49 -9.94 12.87 13.28
CA GLU A 49 -10.85 14.00 13.02
C GLU A 49 -12.16 13.89 13.80
N ASN A 50 -12.50 12.67 14.23
CA ASN A 50 -13.68 12.35 15.03
C ASN A 50 -13.29 11.25 16.03
N PRO A 51 -13.66 11.37 17.31
CA PRO A 51 -13.27 10.39 18.34
C PRO A 51 -13.92 9.02 18.20
N ILE A 52 -15.02 8.93 17.45
CA ILE A 52 -15.80 7.71 17.22
C ILE A 52 -15.48 7.13 15.83
N TYR A 53 -15.55 7.97 14.80
CA TYR A 53 -15.35 7.58 13.40
C TYR A 53 -14.10 8.21 12.81
N GLN A 54 -12.96 7.69 13.22
CA GLN A 54 -11.66 8.14 12.68
C GLN A 54 -11.58 7.85 11.18
N PHE A 55 -10.88 8.72 10.46
CA PHE A 55 -10.81 8.63 9.00
C PHE A 55 -9.57 7.86 8.54
N SER A 56 -9.74 6.88 7.65
CA SER A 56 -8.63 6.22 6.94
C SER A 56 -8.96 6.12 5.46
N THR A 57 -7.93 6.16 4.62
CA THR A 57 -8.05 5.94 3.18
C THR A 57 -8.00 4.46 2.79
N LYS A 58 -7.78 3.55 3.76
CA LYS A 58 -7.74 2.10 3.50
C LYS A 58 -9.03 1.65 2.84
N GLY A 59 -8.91 0.99 1.68
CA GLY A 59 -10.04 0.52 0.87
C GLY A 59 -10.76 1.58 0.04
N LEU A 60 -10.58 2.88 0.31
CA LEU A 60 -11.18 3.96 -0.49
C LEU A 60 -10.46 4.19 -1.83
N MET A 61 -9.26 3.65 -2.01
CA MET A 61 -8.45 3.88 -3.22
C MET A 61 -8.30 2.61 -4.08
N LYS A 62 -9.20 1.63 -3.91
CA LYS A 62 -9.25 0.44 -4.76
C LYS A 62 -9.59 0.80 -6.20
N LEU A 63 -9.11 -0.01 -7.14
CA LEU A 63 -9.42 0.13 -8.58
C LEU A 63 -10.25 -1.04 -9.10
N PHE A 64 -9.77 -2.27 -8.93
CA PHE A 64 -10.36 -3.48 -9.51
C PHE A 64 -10.46 -4.59 -8.46
N TYR A 65 -11.50 -5.44 -8.56
CA TYR A 65 -11.59 -6.66 -7.74
C TYR A 65 -10.69 -7.78 -8.24
N ASN A 66 -10.58 -7.93 -9.57
CA ASN A 66 -9.87 -9.06 -10.18
C ASN A 66 -8.83 -8.58 -11.19
N ALA A 67 -7.71 -9.30 -11.28
CA ALA A 67 -6.78 -9.17 -12.40
C ALA A 67 -7.43 -9.53 -13.74
N PHE A 68 -6.81 -9.09 -14.83
CA PHE A 68 -7.21 -9.35 -16.22
C PHE A 68 -8.57 -8.76 -16.66
N GLN A 69 -9.31 -8.12 -15.74
CA GLN A 69 -10.57 -7.44 -16.02
C GLN A 69 -10.46 -5.98 -15.60
N TYR A 70 -10.94 -5.07 -16.44
CA TYR A 70 -11.01 -3.63 -16.14
C TYR A 70 -12.39 -3.27 -15.57
N LYS A 71 -12.83 -4.01 -14.55
CA LYS A 71 -14.12 -3.79 -13.88
C LYS A 71 -13.88 -2.94 -12.64
N PHE A 72 -14.19 -1.65 -12.75
CA PHE A 72 -14.07 -0.71 -11.64
C PHE A 72 -14.88 -1.15 -10.42
N VAL A 73 -14.29 -0.91 -9.26
CA VAL A 73 -14.98 -0.90 -7.97
C VAL A 73 -15.02 0.53 -7.48
N THR A 74 -15.97 0.85 -6.60
CA THR A 74 -15.99 2.16 -5.97
C THR A 74 -14.71 2.34 -5.15
N GLY A 75 -13.90 3.30 -5.56
CA GLY A 75 -12.62 3.62 -4.96
C GLY A 75 -12.04 4.88 -5.60
N ILE A 76 -10.85 4.79 -6.23
CA ILE A 76 -10.30 5.92 -7.02
C ILE A 76 -11.33 6.37 -8.08
N PHE A 77 -11.97 5.39 -8.72
CA PHE A 77 -13.09 5.64 -9.64
C PHE A 77 -14.42 5.27 -8.99
N ASP A 78 -15.46 6.01 -9.37
CA ASP A 78 -16.86 5.61 -9.22
C ASP A 78 -17.49 5.67 -10.61
N ASN A 79 -17.65 4.50 -11.22
CA ASN A 79 -17.86 4.33 -12.65
C ASN A 79 -16.74 4.98 -13.49
N SER A 80 -17.05 6.03 -14.26
CA SER A 80 -16.09 6.75 -15.12
C SER A 80 -15.58 8.05 -14.49
N THR A 81 -15.87 8.28 -13.20
CA THR A 81 -15.57 9.53 -12.50
C THR A 81 -14.50 9.29 -11.43
N LEU A 82 -13.48 10.13 -11.39
CA LEU A 82 -12.52 10.18 -10.28
C LEU A 82 -13.23 10.69 -9.01
N LYS A 83 -13.15 9.93 -7.93
CA LYS A 83 -13.89 10.19 -6.67
C LYS A 83 -12.99 10.25 -5.45
N ASN A 84 -12.30 9.16 -5.11
CA ASN A 84 -11.47 9.08 -3.91
C ASN A 84 -9.98 9.17 -4.25
N THR A 85 -9.59 10.14 -5.08
CA THR A 85 -8.17 10.36 -5.40
C THR A 85 -7.47 11.14 -4.30
N PRO A 86 -6.15 10.99 -4.13
CA PRO A 86 -5.42 11.86 -3.23
C PRO A 86 -5.62 13.34 -3.56
N TYR A 87 -5.67 13.72 -4.84
CA TYR A 87 -5.91 15.10 -5.24
C TYR A 87 -7.25 15.62 -4.68
N ILE A 88 -8.34 14.86 -4.80
CA ILE A 88 -9.65 15.24 -4.25
C ILE A 88 -9.58 15.33 -2.72
N PHE A 89 -8.94 14.36 -2.06
CA PHE A 89 -8.73 14.43 -0.61
C PHE A 89 -7.85 15.61 -0.19
N SER A 90 -6.90 16.04 -1.01
CA SER A 90 -6.06 17.21 -0.70
C SER A 90 -6.86 18.51 -0.64
N LYS A 91 -7.99 18.57 -1.36
CA LYS A 91 -8.94 19.69 -1.32
C LYS A 91 -9.93 19.55 -0.17
N ALA A 92 -10.47 18.35 0.04
CA ALA A 92 -11.51 18.11 1.05
C ALA A 92 -10.95 17.96 2.49
N LYS A 93 -9.77 17.38 2.64
CA LYS A 93 -9.11 17.03 3.92
C LYS A 93 -7.61 17.39 3.86
N PRO A 94 -7.27 18.68 3.73
CA PRO A 94 -5.89 19.13 3.49
C PRO A 94 -4.91 18.76 4.61
N TYR A 95 -5.40 18.52 5.83
CA TYR A 95 -4.57 18.15 6.98
C TYR A 95 -3.81 16.83 6.77
N ILE A 96 -4.35 15.90 5.96
CA ILE A 96 -3.73 14.61 5.64
C ILE A 96 -2.34 14.82 5.02
N PHE A 97 -2.22 15.80 4.13
CA PHE A 97 -1.06 15.98 3.27
C PHE A 97 -0.09 17.08 3.72
N LYS A 98 -0.26 17.65 4.93
CA LYS A 98 0.52 18.81 5.40
C LYS A 98 1.16 18.60 6.76
N GLY A 99 2.45 18.90 6.87
CA GLY A 99 3.19 18.86 8.13
C GLY A 99 3.28 17.47 8.76
N ASP A 100 3.89 17.40 9.93
CA ASP A 100 4.09 16.13 10.62
C ASP A 100 2.78 15.53 11.13
N LYS A 101 2.79 14.21 11.29
CA LYS A 101 1.74 13.38 11.87
C LYS A 101 2.31 12.56 13.01
N TYR A 102 1.44 12.19 13.93
CA TYR A 102 1.82 11.48 15.15
C TYR A 102 1.07 10.17 15.20
N ILE A 103 1.77 9.06 14.92
CA ILE A 103 1.19 7.71 14.98
C ILE A 103 1.20 7.25 16.44
N ILE A 104 0.02 6.92 16.97
CA ILE A 104 -0.15 6.48 18.35
C ILE A 104 -0.72 5.06 18.37
N PRO A 105 0.07 4.05 18.78
CA PRO A 105 -0.46 2.73 19.10
C PRO A 105 -1.34 2.80 20.34
N PHE A 106 -2.54 2.25 20.21
CA PHE A 106 -3.55 2.24 21.26
C PHE A 106 -4.06 0.82 21.48
N GLU A 107 -3.78 0.24 22.65
CA GLU A 107 -4.27 -1.09 23.01
C GLU A 107 -5.73 -1.03 23.42
N ILE A 108 -6.54 -1.91 22.84
CA ILE A 108 -7.98 -1.95 23.07
C ILE A 108 -8.44 -3.38 23.32
N GLU A 109 -9.20 -3.56 24.39
CA GLU A 109 -9.96 -4.79 24.63
C GLU A 109 -11.33 -4.73 23.95
N SER A 110 -11.94 -3.54 23.92
CA SER A 110 -13.24 -3.30 23.28
C SER A 110 -13.31 -1.95 22.56
N GLU A 111 -14.11 -1.89 21.49
CA GLU A 111 -14.36 -0.65 20.74
C GLU A 111 -15.12 0.39 21.60
N ARG A 112 -15.95 -0.06 22.54
CA ARG A 112 -16.73 0.83 23.42
C ARG A 112 -15.83 1.60 24.39
N ASP A 113 -14.87 0.91 24.99
CA ASP A 113 -13.94 1.52 25.95
C ASP A 113 -13.01 2.49 25.22
N PHE A 114 -12.53 2.08 24.03
CA PHE A 114 -11.77 2.94 23.15
C PHE A 114 -12.51 4.25 22.83
N GLN A 115 -13.77 4.17 22.37
CA GLN A 115 -14.55 5.36 22.03
C GLN A 115 -14.79 6.26 23.24
N SER A 116 -15.01 5.68 24.41
CA SER A 116 -15.21 6.42 25.66
C SER A 116 -13.94 7.20 26.04
N GLU A 117 -12.79 6.54 25.99
CA GLU A 117 -11.50 7.19 26.29
C GLU A 117 -11.14 8.25 25.24
N MET A 118 -11.27 7.92 23.95
CA MET A 118 -10.97 8.85 22.86
C MET A 118 -11.86 10.09 22.91
N THR A 119 -13.14 9.95 23.28
CA THR A 119 -14.04 11.10 23.44
C THR A 119 -13.56 12.06 24.52
N ILE A 120 -13.01 11.55 25.62
CA ILE A 120 -12.46 12.37 26.71
C ILE A 120 -11.16 13.04 26.26
N LYS A 121 -10.26 12.29 25.62
CA LYS A 121 -8.96 12.80 25.16
C LYS A 121 -9.11 13.83 24.03
N PHE A 122 -9.99 13.57 23.07
CA PHE A 122 -10.26 14.46 21.93
C PHE A 122 -10.64 15.88 22.34
N LYS A 123 -11.36 16.05 23.46
CA LYS A 123 -11.75 17.37 23.97
C LYS A 123 -10.58 18.19 24.54
N LYS A 124 -9.45 17.55 24.84
CA LYS A 124 -8.30 18.17 25.53
C LYS A 124 -7.14 18.49 24.61
N ILE A 125 -7.14 17.94 23.39
CA ILE A 125 -6.00 18.04 22.46
C ILE A 125 -6.21 19.14 21.43
N LYS A 126 -5.11 19.76 21.02
CA LYS A 126 -5.10 20.73 19.92
C LYS A 126 -4.78 20.04 18.60
N ASN A 127 -5.49 20.43 17.54
CA ASN A 127 -5.31 19.89 16.19
C ASN A 127 -5.38 18.34 16.15
N PRO A 128 -6.50 17.76 16.60
CA PRO A 128 -6.65 16.30 16.73
C PRO A 128 -6.37 15.57 15.41
N GLU A 129 -6.61 16.20 14.27
CA GLU A 129 -6.40 15.66 12.93
C GLU A 129 -4.92 15.40 12.56
N LYS A 130 -3.96 15.86 13.39
CA LYS A 130 -2.54 15.49 13.25
C LYS A 130 -2.21 14.11 13.82
N TYR A 131 -3.08 13.56 14.65
CA TYR A 131 -2.88 12.25 15.27
C TYR A 131 -3.50 11.16 14.42
N ILE A 132 -2.78 10.05 14.27
CA ILE A 132 -3.24 8.84 13.60
C ILE A 132 -3.23 7.73 14.64
N ILE A 133 -4.40 7.20 14.94
CA ILE A 133 -4.56 6.17 15.96
C ILE A 133 -4.47 4.80 15.30
N PHE A 134 -3.50 4.01 15.76
CA PHE A 134 -3.32 2.63 15.34
C PHE A 134 -3.77 1.71 16.47
N LYS A 135 -4.89 1.02 16.26
CA LYS A 135 -5.50 0.15 17.27
C LYS A 135 -4.78 -1.20 17.32
N ILE A 136 -4.42 -1.63 18.53
CA ILE A 136 -3.88 -2.96 18.85
C ILE A 136 -4.98 -3.70 19.60
N GLU A 137 -5.65 -4.65 18.95
CA GLU A 137 -6.85 -5.31 19.47
C GLU A 137 -6.46 -6.49 20.39
N THR A 138 -6.13 -6.21 21.64
CA THR A 138 -5.62 -7.20 22.62
C THR A 138 -6.62 -8.30 22.96
N SER A 139 -7.90 -8.10 22.67
CA SER A 139 -8.93 -9.15 22.79
C SER A 139 -8.90 -10.18 21.65
N LYS A 140 -8.20 -9.89 20.54
CA LYS A 140 -8.03 -10.82 19.42
C LYS A 140 -6.68 -11.49 19.49
N LYS A 141 -6.64 -12.81 19.22
CA LYS A 141 -5.38 -13.55 19.07
C LYS A 141 -4.51 -12.91 17.98
N GLY A 142 -3.25 -12.63 18.28
CA GLY A 142 -2.36 -11.94 17.35
C GLY A 142 -2.61 -10.43 17.20
N ASN A 143 -3.41 -9.85 18.10
CA ASN A 143 -3.64 -8.41 18.33
C ASN A 143 -4.14 -7.60 17.11
N GLY A 144 -4.67 -8.25 16.07
CA GLY A 144 -5.07 -7.58 14.83
C GLY A 144 -3.90 -7.02 14.00
N MET A 145 -2.69 -7.53 14.22
CA MET A 145 -1.44 -6.93 13.72
C MET A 145 -1.04 -7.35 12.28
N GLU A 146 -1.93 -8.00 11.54
CA GLU A 146 -1.67 -8.48 10.17
C GLU A 146 -1.33 -7.31 9.23
N SER A 147 -2.13 -6.24 9.27
CA SER A 147 -1.91 -5.06 8.43
C SER A 147 -0.63 -4.30 8.78
N PHE A 148 -0.17 -4.40 10.03
CA PHE A 148 1.13 -3.86 10.42
C PHE A 148 2.27 -4.71 9.85
N MET A 149 2.14 -6.03 9.85
CA MET A 149 3.13 -6.91 9.22
C MET A 149 3.17 -6.75 7.70
N GLU A 150 2.03 -6.47 7.05
CA GLU A 150 1.98 -6.06 5.64
C GLU A 150 2.78 -4.78 5.41
N TYR A 151 2.57 -3.75 6.24
CA TYR A 151 3.33 -2.49 6.18
C TYR A 151 4.84 -2.71 6.34
N LEU A 152 5.27 -3.47 7.35
CA LEU A 152 6.70 -3.78 7.57
C LEU A 152 7.31 -4.52 6.38
N THR A 153 6.57 -5.48 5.82
CA THR A 153 7.02 -6.25 4.66
C THR A 153 7.17 -5.35 3.43
N ALA A 154 6.17 -4.50 3.19
CA ALA A 154 6.20 -3.54 2.10
C ALA A 154 7.37 -2.58 2.21
N GLU A 155 7.60 -1.99 3.39
CA GLU A 155 8.76 -1.11 3.63
C GLU A 155 10.10 -1.82 3.43
N TYR A 156 10.22 -3.08 3.87
CA TYR A 156 11.43 -3.88 3.66
C TYR A 156 11.72 -4.07 2.16
N PHE A 157 10.74 -4.53 1.38
CA PHE A 157 10.95 -4.77 -0.05
C PHE A 157 11.04 -3.47 -0.86
N LYS A 158 10.38 -2.39 -0.44
CA LYS A 158 10.55 -1.04 -0.99
C LYS A 158 12.02 -0.61 -0.93
N ASN A 159 12.67 -0.84 0.22
CA ASN A 159 14.10 -0.58 0.42
C ASN A 159 15.02 -1.52 -0.37
N LYS A 160 14.47 -2.60 -0.95
CA LYS A 160 15.11 -3.52 -1.92
C LYS A 160 14.69 -3.23 -3.37
N ASN A 161 14.25 -2.00 -3.66
CA ASN A 161 13.87 -1.53 -4.99
C ASN A 161 12.63 -2.21 -5.61
N TYR A 162 11.78 -2.86 -4.81
CA TYR A 162 10.49 -3.33 -5.29
C TYR A 162 9.46 -2.21 -5.28
N VAL A 163 8.58 -2.21 -6.26
CA VAL A 163 7.30 -1.50 -6.18
C VAL A 163 6.32 -2.39 -5.44
N VAL A 164 5.72 -1.90 -4.35
CA VAL A 164 4.98 -2.73 -3.40
C VAL A 164 3.50 -2.37 -3.30
N GLU A 165 2.66 -3.35 -2.99
CA GLU A 165 1.20 -3.20 -2.91
C GLU A 165 0.62 -4.19 -1.88
N THR A 166 -0.47 -3.83 -1.22
CA THR A 166 -1.20 -4.68 -0.26
C THR A 166 -2.66 -4.92 -0.67
N GLN A 167 -3.09 -4.36 -1.81
CA GLN A 167 -4.40 -4.55 -2.40
C GLN A 167 -4.29 -5.19 -3.79
N ILE A 168 -3.71 -6.39 -3.85
CA ILE A 168 -3.37 -7.04 -5.11
C ILE A 168 -4.60 -7.65 -5.78
N PRO A 169 -4.95 -7.25 -7.01
CA PRO A 169 -6.00 -7.92 -7.75
C PRO A 169 -5.43 -9.23 -8.33
N LEU A 170 -6.14 -10.33 -8.08
CA LEU A 170 -5.96 -11.64 -8.74
C LEU A 170 -7.35 -12.20 -9.08
N ALA A 171 -7.44 -13.36 -9.73
CA ALA A 171 -8.74 -13.97 -9.99
C ALA A 171 -9.40 -14.45 -8.68
N HIS A 172 -10.72 -14.29 -8.56
CA HIS A 172 -11.50 -14.72 -7.39
C HIS A 172 -11.23 -16.17 -6.94
N SER A 173 -10.99 -17.10 -7.87
CA SER A 173 -10.68 -18.50 -7.56
C SER A 173 -9.31 -18.72 -6.91
N ILE A 174 -8.41 -17.75 -7.02
CA ILE A 174 -7.04 -17.79 -6.49
C ILE A 174 -7.02 -17.19 -5.08
N GLY A 175 -7.65 -16.03 -4.91
CA GLY A 175 -7.72 -15.24 -3.66
C GLY A 175 -7.04 -13.88 -3.81
N SER A 176 -6.94 -13.12 -2.72
CA SER A 176 -6.30 -11.80 -2.67
C SER A 176 -5.09 -11.87 -1.73
N PRO A 177 -3.85 -11.84 -2.25
CA PRO A 177 -2.68 -11.85 -1.39
C PRO A 177 -2.56 -10.57 -0.57
N ASP A 178 -1.96 -10.70 0.61
CA ASP A 178 -1.77 -9.60 1.56
C ASP A 178 -0.60 -8.68 1.16
N PHE A 179 0.35 -9.19 0.36
CA PHE A 179 1.52 -8.44 -0.10
C PHE A 179 1.96 -8.82 -1.52
N GLY A 180 2.32 -7.81 -2.31
CA GLY A 180 2.91 -7.94 -3.64
C GLY A 180 4.13 -7.05 -3.78
N GLY A 181 5.16 -7.57 -4.44
CA GLY A 181 6.33 -6.82 -4.84
C GLY A 181 6.61 -7.01 -6.32
N TYR A 182 6.85 -5.92 -7.04
CA TYR A 182 7.06 -5.90 -8.47
C TYR A 182 8.37 -5.20 -8.83
N ARG A 183 9.18 -5.87 -9.63
CA ARG A 183 10.24 -5.28 -10.45
C ARG A 183 9.86 -5.54 -11.90
N ILE A 184 9.48 -4.47 -12.59
CA ILE A 184 9.11 -4.43 -14.01
C ILE A 184 9.95 -3.31 -14.61
N LYS A 185 11.16 -3.67 -15.02
CA LYS A 185 12.27 -2.76 -15.30
C LYS A 185 11.91 -1.73 -16.35
N ASP A 186 11.33 -2.16 -17.47
CA ASP A 186 10.99 -1.28 -18.57
C ASP A 186 9.96 -0.21 -18.19
N PHE A 187 8.90 -0.60 -17.47
CA PHE A 187 7.87 0.33 -17.01
C PHE A 187 8.41 1.33 -15.98
N PHE A 188 9.08 0.84 -14.93
CA PHE A 188 9.52 1.72 -13.86
C PHE A 188 10.69 2.61 -14.28
N LYS A 189 11.51 2.18 -15.24
CA LYS A 189 12.59 3.02 -15.80
C LYS A 189 12.08 4.38 -16.26
N ILE A 190 10.92 4.41 -16.91
CA ILE A 190 10.30 5.64 -17.41
C ILE A 190 10.01 6.60 -16.26
N LEU A 191 9.48 6.12 -15.13
CA LEU A 191 9.16 6.95 -13.97
C LEU A 191 10.41 7.57 -13.35
N TYR A 192 11.43 6.75 -13.20
CA TYR A 192 12.68 7.16 -12.59
C TYR A 192 13.52 8.07 -13.50
N ASP A 193 13.51 7.85 -14.82
CA ASP A 193 14.18 8.72 -15.80
C ASP A 193 13.58 10.13 -15.80
N ASN A 194 12.28 10.24 -15.50
CA ASN A 194 11.58 11.52 -15.30
C ASN A 194 11.75 12.08 -13.88
N GLY A 195 12.57 11.44 -13.03
CA GLY A 195 12.88 11.89 -11.68
C GLY A 195 11.71 11.84 -10.69
N LEU A 196 10.69 11.04 -10.95
CA LEU A 196 9.49 10.94 -10.10
C LEU A 196 9.74 10.11 -8.84
N PHE A 197 10.64 9.12 -8.93
CA PHE A 197 11.04 8.25 -7.83
C PHE A 197 12.55 7.99 -7.92
N SER A 198 13.15 7.55 -6.81
CA SER A 198 14.59 7.21 -6.73
C SER A 198 14.90 5.74 -6.47
N SER A 199 13.90 4.99 -6.03
CA SER A 199 13.98 3.58 -5.60
C SER A 199 12.57 3.00 -5.58
N GLY A 200 12.41 1.79 -5.03
CA GLY A 200 11.10 1.19 -4.77
C GLY A 200 10.14 2.17 -4.06
N PHE A 201 8.85 2.02 -4.35
CA PHE A 201 7.75 2.85 -3.85
C PHE A 201 6.48 2.00 -3.71
N HIS A 202 5.51 2.46 -2.93
CA HIS A 202 4.18 1.87 -2.88
C HIS A 202 3.38 2.27 -4.12
N VAL A 203 2.65 1.35 -4.73
CA VAL A 203 1.86 1.62 -5.94
C VAL A 203 0.94 2.84 -5.77
N ILE A 204 0.36 3.05 -4.57
CA ILE A 204 -0.48 4.23 -4.30
C ILE A 204 0.26 5.57 -4.44
N GLU A 205 1.59 5.60 -4.28
CA GLU A 205 2.41 6.81 -4.47
C GLU A 205 2.35 7.32 -5.92
N LEU A 206 2.03 6.47 -6.90
CA LEU A 206 1.77 6.90 -8.28
C LEU A 206 0.64 7.92 -8.36
N SER A 207 -0.33 7.87 -7.44
CA SER A 207 -1.46 8.80 -7.35
C SER A 207 -1.18 10.05 -6.49
N LEU A 208 0.02 10.14 -5.91
CA LEU A 208 0.44 11.22 -5.00
C LEU A 208 1.35 12.25 -5.67
N LEU A 209 1.75 12.04 -6.93
CA LEU A 209 2.74 12.86 -7.64
C LEU A 209 2.38 14.35 -7.70
N ARG A 210 1.09 14.69 -7.85
CA ARG A 210 0.61 16.07 -7.85
C ARG A 210 0.73 16.75 -6.48
N ILE A 211 0.69 15.98 -5.40
CA ILE A 211 0.71 16.50 -4.03
C ILE A 211 2.13 16.55 -3.50
N PHE A 212 2.91 15.49 -3.74
CA PHE A 212 4.28 15.35 -3.26
C PHE A 212 5.21 15.20 -4.45
N ASN A 213 5.88 16.29 -4.83
CA ASN A 213 6.83 16.28 -5.92
C ASN A 213 8.25 16.07 -5.37
N ASN A 214 8.65 14.80 -5.26
CA ASN A 214 9.99 14.45 -4.80
C ASN A 214 10.92 14.16 -5.99
N LYS A 215 11.65 15.18 -6.43
CA LYS A 215 12.71 15.00 -7.43
C LYS A 215 13.96 14.45 -6.75
N LYS A 216 14.26 13.17 -6.96
CA LYS A 216 15.50 12.55 -6.48
C LYS A 216 16.17 11.72 -7.56
N LYS A 217 17.49 11.60 -7.48
CA LYS A 217 18.31 10.81 -8.40
C LYS A 217 18.29 9.32 -8.06
N TYR A 218 18.57 8.56 -9.11
CA TYR A 218 18.23 7.17 -9.37
C TYR A 218 19.11 6.13 -8.65
N LYS A 219 18.55 4.97 -8.26
CA LYS A 219 19.27 3.71 -7.98
C LYS A 219 19.04 2.66 -9.07
N ILE A 220 20.08 1.89 -9.41
CA ILE A 220 20.06 0.85 -10.45
C ILE A 220 18.83 -0.07 -10.29
N LEU A 221 18.15 -0.31 -11.42
CA LEU A 221 17.06 -1.28 -11.52
C LEU A 221 17.62 -2.70 -11.62
N ASP A 222 17.18 -3.57 -10.72
CA ASP A 222 17.44 -5.00 -10.81
C ASP A 222 16.58 -5.67 -11.90
N ASP A 223 16.76 -6.97 -12.08
CA ASP A 223 16.00 -7.79 -13.02
C ASP A 223 14.51 -7.95 -12.65
N ASP A 224 13.70 -8.26 -13.66
CA ASP A 224 12.26 -8.45 -13.53
C ASP A 224 11.94 -9.57 -12.54
N SER A 225 11.10 -9.27 -11.56
CA SER A 225 10.74 -10.20 -10.50
C SER A 225 9.43 -9.79 -9.85
N LEU A 226 8.53 -10.75 -9.74
CA LEU A 226 7.24 -10.59 -9.09
C LEU A 226 7.24 -11.49 -7.86
N ILE A 227 6.94 -10.95 -6.69
CA ILE A 227 6.86 -11.69 -5.43
C ILE A 227 5.50 -11.48 -4.79
N VAL A 228 5.08 -12.46 -4.00
CA VAL A 228 3.78 -12.47 -3.32
C VAL A 228 3.94 -12.90 -1.87
N GLY A 229 3.09 -12.44 -0.98
CA GLY A 229 3.09 -12.82 0.42
C GLY A 229 1.71 -13.00 1.02
N GLU A 230 1.67 -13.77 2.10
CA GLU A 230 0.49 -13.98 2.94
C GLU A 230 0.88 -13.72 4.39
N ALA A 231 0.15 -12.81 5.04
CA ALA A 231 0.39 -12.37 6.40
C ALA A 231 -0.56 -13.06 7.38
N LYS A 232 0.02 -13.56 8.48
CA LYS A 232 -0.74 -14.01 9.64
C LYS A 232 0.03 -13.64 10.90
N THR A 233 -0.68 -13.23 11.95
CA THR A 233 -0.08 -12.95 13.27
C THR A 233 -0.50 -13.94 14.34
N SER A 234 -1.63 -14.63 14.14
CA SER A 234 -2.26 -15.52 15.12
C SER A 234 -2.05 -17.01 14.82
N THR A 235 -1.65 -17.34 13.58
CA THR A 235 -1.48 -18.70 13.08
C THR A 235 -0.30 -18.78 12.13
N THR A 236 0.37 -19.93 12.09
CA THR A 236 1.46 -20.21 11.16
C THR A 236 0.99 -20.90 9.87
N GLN A 237 -0.32 -21.14 9.73
CA GLN A 237 -0.91 -21.82 8.58
C GLN A 237 -1.29 -20.84 7.47
N MET A 238 -0.34 -20.56 6.58
CA MET A 238 -0.50 -19.72 5.38
C MET A 238 -0.18 -20.48 4.08
N GLN A 239 0.30 -21.72 4.21
CA GLN A 239 0.86 -22.53 3.13
C GLN A 239 -0.12 -22.76 1.99
N LYS A 240 -1.36 -23.17 2.28
CA LYS A 240 -2.36 -23.50 1.26
C LYS A 240 -2.65 -22.31 0.34
N GLN A 241 -2.74 -21.12 0.92
CA GLN A 241 -3.06 -19.91 0.19
C GLN A 241 -1.85 -19.41 -0.61
N LEU A 242 -0.66 -19.44 -0.01
CA LEU A 242 0.59 -19.10 -0.70
C LEU A 242 0.92 -20.07 -1.85
N GLU A 243 0.69 -21.38 -1.67
CA GLU A 243 0.81 -22.40 -2.75
C GLU A 243 -0.18 -22.13 -3.89
N LYS A 244 -1.39 -21.65 -3.61
CA LYS A 244 -2.33 -21.26 -4.68
C LYS A 244 -1.76 -20.12 -5.51
N TYR A 245 -1.14 -19.11 -4.87
CA TYR A 245 -0.52 -18.00 -5.59
C TYR A 245 0.65 -18.48 -6.44
N LEU A 246 1.55 -19.30 -5.90
CA LEU A 246 2.70 -19.81 -6.65
C LEU A 246 2.31 -20.76 -7.78
N ASN A 247 1.23 -21.52 -7.63
CA ASN A 247 0.73 -22.39 -8.70
C ASN A 247 0.31 -21.63 -9.96
N THR A 248 0.06 -20.32 -9.87
CA THR A 248 -0.28 -19.47 -11.02
C THR A 248 0.93 -19.16 -11.91
N ASP A 249 2.16 -19.41 -11.46
CA ASP A 249 3.41 -19.04 -12.15
C ASP A 249 3.58 -17.52 -12.43
N LEU A 250 2.69 -16.68 -11.90
CA LEU A 250 2.82 -15.22 -12.02
C LEU A 250 3.96 -14.68 -11.15
N PHE A 251 4.27 -15.36 -10.05
CA PHE A 251 5.22 -14.91 -9.03
C PHE A 251 6.44 -15.83 -8.99
N SER A 252 7.62 -15.21 -9.00
CA SER A 252 8.92 -15.88 -8.86
C SER A 252 9.19 -16.42 -7.45
N SER A 253 8.58 -15.85 -6.41
CA SER A 253 8.78 -16.29 -5.03
C SER A 253 7.59 -15.93 -4.15
N GLY A 254 7.37 -16.75 -3.13
CA GLY A 254 6.28 -16.59 -2.17
C GLY A 254 6.84 -16.46 -0.76
N TYR A 255 6.32 -15.49 0.00
CA TYR A 255 6.76 -15.18 1.35
C TYR A 255 5.68 -15.46 2.38
N GLU A 256 6.07 -16.24 3.38
CA GLU A 256 5.35 -16.31 4.63
C GLU A 256 5.64 -15.03 5.42
N ILE A 257 4.62 -14.34 5.93
CA ILE A 257 4.81 -13.11 6.72
C ILE A 257 4.25 -13.35 8.12
N HIS A 258 5.11 -13.46 9.11
CA HIS A 258 4.71 -13.78 10.48
C HIS A 258 5.72 -13.25 11.51
N PRO A 259 5.30 -12.51 12.56
CA PRO A 259 6.22 -11.77 13.43
C PRO A 259 7.18 -12.64 14.22
N SER A 260 6.81 -13.88 14.54
CA SER A 260 7.61 -14.76 15.40
C SER A 260 7.98 -16.12 14.81
N LYS A 261 7.75 -16.33 13.51
CA LYS A 261 8.09 -17.60 12.88
C LYS A 261 9.60 -17.64 12.68
N ARG A 262 10.25 -18.77 12.97
CA ARG A 262 11.72 -18.87 12.93
C ARG A 262 12.25 -19.40 11.60
N THR A 263 11.49 -20.29 10.97
CA THR A 263 11.86 -20.97 9.72
C THR A 263 10.64 -21.05 8.80
N PRO A 264 10.82 -20.97 7.47
CA PRO A 264 9.73 -21.15 6.53
C PRO A 264 9.17 -22.58 6.64
N ALA A 265 7.89 -22.76 6.33
CA ALA A 265 7.26 -24.09 6.39
C ALA A 265 7.73 -25.05 5.30
N LYS A 266 8.20 -24.51 4.17
CA LYS A 266 8.67 -25.26 2.99
C LYS A 266 9.93 -24.59 2.47
N ARG A 267 10.82 -25.37 1.85
CA ARG A 267 12.10 -24.88 1.30
C ARG A 267 11.94 -23.90 0.13
N TYR A 268 10.78 -23.88 -0.52
CA TYR A 268 10.46 -22.96 -1.62
C TYR A 268 9.68 -21.71 -1.18
N PHE A 269 9.47 -21.55 0.14
CA PHE A 269 8.93 -20.32 0.70
C PHE A 269 10.04 -19.50 1.32
N GLY A 270 9.96 -18.18 1.12
CA GLY A 270 10.68 -17.22 1.93
C GLY A 270 9.91 -16.92 3.22
N LEU A 271 10.54 -16.21 4.15
CA LEU A 271 9.94 -15.80 5.41
C LEU A 271 10.36 -14.38 5.79
N ILE A 272 9.37 -13.51 6.00
CA ILE A 272 9.52 -12.22 6.68
C ILE A 272 9.06 -12.36 8.12
N THR A 273 9.97 -12.05 9.06
CA THR A 273 9.76 -12.20 10.51
C THR A 273 10.51 -11.13 11.28
N LEU A 274 10.35 -11.09 12.60
CA LEU A 274 11.13 -10.23 13.48
C LEU A 274 12.17 -11.05 14.25
N ASP A 275 13.38 -10.53 14.36
CA ASP A 275 14.41 -11.13 15.21
C ASP A 275 14.23 -10.74 16.70
N LYS A 276 15.14 -11.22 17.55
CA LYS A 276 15.13 -10.94 19.00
C LYS A 276 15.33 -9.46 19.36
N ASN A 277 15.83 -8.66 18.43
CA ASN A 277 16.05 -7.22 18.57
C ASN A 277 14.97 -6.42 17.82
N TYR A 278 13.85 -7.06 17.47
CA TYR A 278 12.74 -6.45 16.74
C TYR A 278 13.09 -5.96 15.33
N LYS A 279 14.20 -6.40 14.75
CA LYS A 279 14.57 -6.08 13.37
C LYS A 279 13.85 -6.99 12.39
N ILE A 280 13.42 -6.43 11.27
CA ILE A 280 12.85 -7.19 10.16
C ILE A 280 13.94 -8.09 9.60
N LYS A 281 13.65 -9.39 9.58
CA LYS A 281 14.51 -10.42 9.04
C LYS A 281 13.82 -11.08 7.85
N ASN A 282 14.56 -11.16 6.75
CA ASN A 282 14.17 -11.90 5.56
C ASN A 282 14.98 -13.20 5.44
N LEU A 283 14.29 -14.32 5.21
CA LEU A 283 14.87 -15.57 4.78
C LEU A 283 14.40 -15.85 3.35
N GLU A 284 15.33 -15.90 2.41
CA GLU A 284 15.03 -16.22 1.01
C GLU A 284 14.61 -17.68 0.83
N PRO A 285 13.76 -18.01 -0.17
CA PRO A 285 13.52 -19.39 -0.56
C PRO A 285 14.82 -20.10 -0.94
N GLU A 286 15.00 -21.34 -0.46
CA GLU A 286 16.15 -22.18 -0.85
C GLU A 286 15.97 -22.85 -2.22
N LYS A 287 14.73 -22.95 -2.70
CA LYS A 287 14.36 -23.61 -3.95
C LYS A 287 13.28 -22.82 -4.67
N ALA A 288 13.27 -22.90 -6.00
CA ALA A 288 12.13 -22.45 -6.79
C ALA A 288 10.92 -23.38 -6.58
N TYR A 289 9.72 -22.81 -6.60
CA TYR A 289 8.48 -23.58 -6.68
C TYR A 289 8.25 -24.05 -8.12
N ILE A 290 7.70 -25.26 -8.29
CA ILE A 290 7.35 -25.79 -9.61
C ILE A 290 5.83 -25.70 -9.76
N PRO A 291 5.30 -24.78 -10.58
CA PRO A 291 3.86 -24.57 -10.72
C PRO A 291 3.19 -25.73 -11.47
N THR A 292 1.95 -26.04 -11.08
CA THR A 292 1.14 -27.09 -11.72
C THR A 292 0.03 -26.54 -12.62
N LYS A 293 -0.34 -25.25 -12.47
CA LYS A 293 -1.44 -24.60 -13.21
C LYS A 293 -1.04 -23.19 -13.65
N PRO A 294 0.01 -23.06 -14.49
CA PRO A 294 0.54 -21.75 -14.86
C PRO A 294 -0.51 -20.92 -15.62
N LEU A 295 -0.58 -19.65 -15.25
CA LEU A 295 -1.25 -18.61 -16.02
C LEU A 295 -0.24 -17.93 -16.94
N ASN A 296 -0.74 -17.12 -17.88
CA ASN A 296 0.14 -16.36 -18.76
C ASN A 296 0.73 -15.14 -18.00
N ARG A 297 2.01 -15.24 -17.63
CA ARG A 297 2.75 -14.20 -16.91
C ARG A 297 2.88 -12.90 -17.70
N ASP A 298 3.12 -12.96 -19.00
CA ASP A 298 3.26 -11.77 -19.85
C ASP A 298 1.95 -10.97 -19.90
N ASN A 299 0.82 -11.67 -20.01
CA ASN A 299 -0.50 -11.04 -19.93
C ASN A 299 -0.73 -10.36 -18.58
N TYR A 300 -0.23 -10.94 -17.48
CA TYR A 300 -0.35 -10.35 -16.15
C TYR A 300 0.54 -9.12 -16.01
N VAL A 301 1.78 -9.18 -16.51
CA VAL A 301 2.70 -8.04 -16.52
C VAL A 301 2.13 -6.90 -17.37
N LEU A 302 1.58 -7.20 -18.55
CA LEU A 302 0.89 -6.19 -19.38
C LEU A 302 -0.30 -5.58 -18.65
N TRP A 303 -1.11 -6.40 -17.98
CA TRP A 303 -2.23 -5.92 -17.18
C TRP A 303 -1.74 -5.06 -16.00
N LEU A 304 -0.66 -5.43 -15.30
CA LEU A 304 -0.05 -4.64 -14.22
C LEU A 304 0.43 -3.27 -14.72
N LYS A 305 1.08 -3.23 -15.89
CA LYS A 305 1.48 -1.95 -16.52
C LYS A 305 0.27 -1.04 -16.74
N ASN A 306 -0.85 -1.60 -17.21
CA ASN A 306 -2.09 -0.83 -17.34
C ASN A 306 -2.66 -0.43 -15.98
N TYR A 307 -2.68 -1.33 -15.00
CA TYR A 307 -3.11 -1.08 -13.63
C TYR A 307 -2.39 0.12 -13.01
N PHE A 308 -1.06 0.23 -13.18
CA PHE A 308 -0.29 1.38 -12.72
C PHE A 308 -0.67 2.69 -13.42
N LYS A 309 -1.06 2.66 -14.70
CA LYS A 309 -1.56 3.86 -15.41
C LYS A 309 -2.80 4.43 -14.73
N TYR A 310 -3.70 3.61 -14.19
CA TYR A 310 -4.89 4.12 -13.49
C TYR A 310 -4.52 4.90 -12.23
N TYR A 311 -3.50 4.49 -11.49
CA TYR A 311 -3.00 5.28 -10.36
C TYR A 311 -2.32 6.57 -10.80
N LEU A 312 -1.59 6.58 -11.93
CA LEU A 312 -1.05 7.82 -12.50
C LEU A 312 -2.17 8.78 -12.90
N ILE A 313 -3.22 8.28 -13.54
CA ILE A 313 -4.41 9.07 -13.93
C ILE A 313 -5.15 9.66 -12.71
N ALA A 314 -5.02 9.07 -11.52
CA ALA A 314 -5.63 9.60 -10.30
C ALA A 314 -5.04 10.95 -9.84
N ASN A 315 -3.97 11.45 -10.46
CA ASN A 315 -3.46 12.81 -10.22
C ASN A 315 -4.34 13.91 -10.87
N PHE A 316 -5.21 13.54 -11.81
CA PHE A 316 -6.04 14.46 -12.56
C PHE A 316 -7.32 14.82 -11.79
N SER A 317 -7.92 15.96 -12.12
CA SER A 317 -9.33 16.22 -11.92
C SER A 317 -10.17 15.54 -13.02
N ASN A 318 -11.49 15.46 -12.84
CA ASN A 318 -12.37 14.93 -13.89
C ASN A 318 -12.29 15.76 -15.18
N ASP A 319 -12.25 17.10 -15.06
CA ASP A 319 -12.15 17.99 -16.22
C ASP A 319 -10.80 17.84 -16.94
N GLU A 320 -9.71 17.74 -16.18
CA GLU A 320 -8.36 17.52 -16.73
C GLU A 320 -8.29 16.18 -17.48
N LEU A 321 -8.92 15.11 -16.96
CA LEU A 321 -8.93 13.79 -17.60
C LEU A 321 -9.78 13.79 -18.89
N LEU A 322 -10.94 14.46 -18.89
CA LEU A 322 -11.77 14.61 -20.07
C LEU A 322 -11.05 15.41 -21.17
N LEU A 323 -10.40 16.52 -20.80
CA LEU A 323 -9.60 17.32 -21.71
C LEU A 323 -8.44 16.51 -22.28
N PHE A 324 -7.72 15.76 -21.44
CA PHE A 324 -6.61 14.92 -21.89
C PHE A 324 -7.08 13.82 -22.86
N SER A 325 -8.25 13.23 -22.62
CA SER A 325 -8.86 12.26 -23.55
C SER A 325 -9.19 12.89 -24.91
N LYS A 326 -9.76 14.11 -24.90
CA LYS A 326 -10.05 14.88 -26.12
C LYS A 326 -8.78 15.26 -26.88
N GLU A 327 -7.74 15.72 -26.18
CA GLU A 327 -6.43 16.05 -26.76
C GLU A 327 -5.79 14.85 -27.47
N LYS A 328 -5.86 13.66 -26.85
CA LYS A 328 -5.19 12.45 -27.36
C LYS A 328 -5.98 11.67 -28.40
N THR A 329 -7.31 11.75 -28.39
CA THR A 329 -8.18 10.91 -29.25
C THR A 329 -9.14 11.69 -30.14
N GLY A 330 -9.22 13.01 -29.98
CA GLY A 330 -10.21 13.87 -30.63
C GLY A 330 -11.63 13.75 -30.07
N LYS A 331 -11.86 12.87 -29.07
CA LYS A 331 -13.17 12.62 -28.46
C LYS A 331 -13.05 12.53 -26.93
N ILE A 332 -14.15 12.79 -26.24
CA ILE A 332 -14.27 12.48 -24.80
C ILE A 332 -14.82 11.06 -24.63
N TYR A 333 -14.42 10.37 -23.57
CA TYR A 333 -15.05 9.12 -23.16
C TYR A 333 -16.40 9.38 -22.49
N ASN A 334 -17.37 8.48 -22.67
CA ASN A 334 -18.73 8.64 -22.16
C ASN A 334 -19.14 7.55 -21.17
N ASN A 335 -18.36 6.48 -21.06
CA ASN A 335 -18.64 5.36 -20.18
C ASN A 335 -17.35 4.69 -19.70
N LYS A 336 -17.49 3.74 -18.76
CA LYS A 336 -16.37 3.01 -18.15
C LYS A 336 -15.54 2.19 -19.13
N GLU A 337 -16.15 1.67 -20.19
CA GLU A 337 -15.46 0.85 -21.19
C GLU A 337 -14.59 1.73 -22.08
N GLU A 338 -15.13 2.85 -22.57
CA GLU A 338 -14.38 3.86 -23.31
C GLU A 338 -13.22 4.44 -22.48
N LEU A 339 -13.45 4.74 -21.19
CA LEU A 339 -12.40 5.19 -20.29
C LEU A 339 -11.29 4.15 -20.14
N SER A 340 -11.65 2.88 -19.90
CA SER A 340 -10.68 1.81 -19.73
C SER A 340 -9.87 1.59 -21.01
N ASN A 341 -10.54 1.60 -22.16
CA ASN A 341 -9.91 1.49 -23.48
C ASN A 341 -8.97 2.66 -23.76
N PHE A 342 -9.35 3.88 -23.36
CA PHE A 342 -8.50 5.05 -23.45
C PHE A 342 -7.23 4.87 -22.60
N ILE A 343 -7.38 4.63 -21.29
CA ILE A 343 -6.25 4.51 -20.35
C ILE A 343 -5.30 3.37 -20.77
N ASN A 344 -5.83 2.22 -21.17
CA ASN A 344 -5.01 1.07 -21.57
C ASN A 344 -4.15 1.36 -22.83
N LYS A 345 -4.64 2.21 -23.74
CA LYS A 345 -3.94 2.62 -24.97
C LYS A 345 -2.94 3.75 -24.77
N LEU A 346 -2.97 4.44 -23.62
CA LEU A 346 -2.02 5.53 -23.35
C LEU A 346 -0.60 5.02 -23.17
N ASN A 347 0.36 5.79 -23.68
CA ASN A 347 1.76 5.65 -23.30
C ASN A 347 1.99 6.25 -21.92
N VAL A 348 2.90 5.66 -21.15
CA VAL A 348 3.16 6.08 -19.76
C VAL A 348 3.80 7.48 -19.73
N GLU A 349 4.70 7.75 -20.67
CA GLU A 349 5.36 9.04 -20.87
C GLU A 349 4.35 10.16 -21.07
N ASP A 350 3.31 9.92 -21.88
CA ASP A 350 2.27 10.91 -22.14
C ASP A 350 1.53 11.30 -20.85
N ILE A 351 1.23 10.33 -20.00
CA ILE A 351 0.57 10.56 -18.71
C ILE A 351 1.50 11.36 -17.80
N ILE A 352 2.77 10.96 -17.70
CA ILE A 352 3.78 11.64 -16.87
C ILE A 352 3.96 13.09 -17.31
N GLN A 353 4.13 13.35 -18.61
CA GLN A 353 4.32 14.71 -19.12
C GLN A 353 3.11 15.58 -18.76
N LYS A 354 1.89 15.07 -18.88
CA LYS A 354 0.71 15.81 -18.46
C LYS A 354 0.70 16.07 -16.95
N ILE A 355 1.01 15.08 -16.12
CA ILE A 355 1.11 15.25 -14.65
C ILE A 355 2.12 16.34 -14.28
N LEU A 356 3.28 16.39 -14.95
CA LEU A 356 4.31 17.39 -14.69
C LEU A 356 3.89 18.84 -15.04
N THR A 357 2.78 19.01 -15.75
CA THR A 357 2.19 20.32 -16.06
C THR A 357 1.04 20.73 -15.13
N LEU A 358 0.59 19.82 -14.25
CA LEU A 358 -0.46 20.07 -13.24
C LEU A 358 0.09 20.77 -12.01
#